data_AF-A0A2V5MDM6-F1
#
_entry.id   AF-A0A2V5MDM6-F1
#
_cell.length_a   1.000
_cell.length_b   1.000
_cell.length_c   1.000
_cell.angle_alpha   90.00
_cell.angle_beta   90.00
_cell.angle_gamma   90.00
#
_symmetry.space_group_name_H-M   'P 1'
#
loop_
_entity.id
_entity.type
_entity.pdbx_description
1 polymer ?
#
loop_
_entity_poly.entity_id
_entity_poly.type
_entity_poly.pdbx_seq_one_letter_code
_entity_poly.pdbx_strand_id
1 'polypeptide(L)' 'MSNEAFADLNNRFRDILRAGEIVQRVAPGKEDDGFETLDLRRLIFTPIRSRFGRLRQLIDAINSSRTA' A
#
# COMPACT_ATOMS: atom_id res chain seq x y z
N MET A 1 -7.56 -4.05 7.76
CA MET A 1 -7.46 -2.57 7.62
C MET A 1 -8.79 -2.05 7.11
N SER A 2 -9.39 -1.06 7.77
CA SER A 2 -10.70 -0.53 7.40
C SER A 2 -10.66 0.34 6.14
N ASN A 3 -11.81 0.53 5.48
CA ASN A 3 -11.96 1.41 4.33
C ASN A 3 -11.62 2.87 4.68
N GLU A 4 -11.93 3.31 5.90
CA GLU A 4 -11.62 4.66 6.39
C GLU A 4 -10.12 4.88 6.52
N ALA A 5 -9.40 3.92 7.11
CA ALA A 5 -7.93 3.98 7.21
C ALA A 5 -7.27 3.99 5.82
N PHE A 6 -7.90 3.33 4.85
CA PHE A 6 -7.43 3.34 3.47
C PHE A 6 -7.63 4.68 2.75
N ALA A 7 -8.79 5.30 2.95
CA ALA A 7 -9.08 6.62 2.42
C ALA A 7 -8.13 7.68 3.03
N ASP A 8 -7.85 7.58 4.33
CA ASP A 8 -6.88 8.44 5.03
C ASP A 8 -5.47 8.30 4.43
N LEU A 9 -5.02 7.07 4.20
CA LEU A 9 -3.73 6.79 3.55
C LEU A 9 -3.63 7.46 2.17
N ASN A 10 -4.68 7.33 1.34
CA ASN A 10 -4.70 7.96 0.02
C ASN A 10 -4.66 9.50 0.10
N ASN A 11 -5.35 10.10 1.06
CA ASN A 11 -5.32 11.55 1.26
C ASN A 11 -3.94 12.05 1.73
N ARG A 12 -3.34 11.37 2.71
CA ARG A 12 -2.07 11.80 3.35
C ARG A 12 -0.84 11.61 2.49
N PHE A 13 -0.88 10.63 1.57
CA PHE A 13 0.26 10.23 0.76
C PHE A 13 0.04 10.42 -0.74
N ARG A 14 -1.00 11.16 -1.16
CA ARG A 14 -1.21 11.50 -2.58
C ARG A 14 0.01 12.17 -3.21
N ASP A 15 0.73 12.96 -2.41
CA ASP A 15 1.90 13.73 -2.84
C ASP A 15 3.09 12.85 -3.25
N ILE A 16 3.12 11.59 -2.83
CA ILE A 16 4.19 10.64 -3.20
C ILE A 16 3.84 9.76 -4.38
N LEU A 17 2.62 9.86 -4.91
CA LEU A 17 2.17 9.07 -6.05
C LEU A 17 2.50 9.79 -7.34
N ARG A 18 3.13 9.07 -8.28
CA ARG A 18 3.38 9.59 -9.65
C ARG A 18 2.07 9.73 -10.43
N ALA A 19 1.14 8.81 -10.22
CA ALA A 19 -0.19 8.78 -10.82
C ALA A 19 -1.10 7.85 -10.00
N GLY A 20 -2.41 8.06 -10.13
CA GLY A 20 -3.42 7.21 -9.52
C GLY A 20 -3.51 7.34 -8.00
N GLU A 21 -3.87 6.24 -7.36
CA GLU A 21 -4.10 6.10 -5.93
C GLU A 21 -3.44 4.80 -5.41
N ILE A 22 -3.26 4.71 -4.10
CA ILE A 22 -2.91 3.45 -3.46
C ILE A 22 -4.13 2.54 -3.59
N VAL A 23 -3.96 1.34 -4.17
CA VAL A 23 -5.00 0.32 -4.31
C VAL A 23 -4.65 -0.93 -3.51
N GLN A 24 -5.63 -1.52 -2.83
CA GLN A 24 -5.47 -2.83 -2.20
C GLN A 24 -5.96 -3.92 -3.17
N ARG A 25 -5.11 -4.92 -3.43
CA ARG A 25 -5.43 -6.06 -4.31
C ARG A 25 -4.88 -7.34 -3.72
N VAL A 26 -5.56 -8.46 -3.99
CA VAL A 26 -4.98 -9.79 -3.78
C VAL A 26 -3.84 -9.96 -4.79
N ALA A 27 -2.80 -10.73 -4.42
CA ALA A 27 -1.72 -11.03 -5.34
C ALA A 27 -2.31 -11.53 -6.67
N PRO A 28 -1.92 -10.97 -7.84
CA PRO A 28 -2.29 -11.59 -9.10
C PRO A 28 -1.73 -13.01 -9.08
N GLY A 29 -2.59 -14.01 -9.28
CA GLY A 29 -2.19 -15.41 -9.36
C GLY A 29 -1.19 -15.56 -10.50
N LYS A 30 0.10 -15.51 -10.19
CA LYS A 30 1.17 -15.91 -11.08
C LYS A 30 1.68 -17.25 -10.57
N GLU A 31 1.82 -18.15 -11.52
CA GLU A 31 2.11 -19.57 -11.37
C GLU A 31 3.25 -19.80 -10.35
N ASP A 32 2.92 -20.52 -9.28
CA ASP A 32 3.81 -21.35 -8.47
C ASP A 32 5.13 -20.74 -7.94
N ASP A 33 5.15 -19.45 -7.59
CA ASP A 33 6.17 -18.94 -6.66
C ASP A 33 5.73 -19.38 -5.25
N GLY A 34 6.09 -20.59 -4.84
CA GLY A 34 5.69 -21.31 -3.61
C GLY A 34 5.96 -20.58 -2.28
N PHE A 35 5.35 -19.42 -2.09
CA PHE A 35 5.42 -18.58 -0.90
C PHE A 35 4.04 -18.53 -0.26
N GLU A 36 3.99 -18.72 1.06
CA GLU A 36 2.79 -18.66 1.92
C GLU A 36 2.15 -17.24 2.02
N THR A 37 2.36 -16.40 1.02
CA THR A 37 1.95 -14.99 0.99
C THR A 37 0.87 -14.69 -0.05
N LEU A 38 0.33 -15.72 -0.70
CA LEU A 38 -0.73 -15.59 -1.71
C LEU A 38 -2.00 -14.94 -1.13
N ASP A 39 -2.34 -15.25 0.12
CA ASP A 39 -3.52 -14.70 0.81
C ASP A 39 -3.31 -13.30 1.37
N LEU A 40 -2.07 -12.78 1.35
CA LEU A 40 -1.78 -11.46 1.87
C LEU A 40 -2.22 -10.38 0.90
N ARG A 41 -3.09 -9.49 1.37
CA ARG A 41 -3.51 -8.31 0.62
C ARG A 41 -2.33 -7.37 0.39
N ARG A 42 -2.08 -7.01 -0.86
CA ARG A 42 -0.98 -6.14 -1.27
C ARG A 42 -1.49 -4.71 -1.49
N LEU A 43 -0.65 -3.74 -1.14
CA LEU A 43 -0.84 -2.34 -1.51
C LEU A 43 -0.02 -2.05 -2.77
N ILE A 44 -0.69 -1.60 -3.83
CA ILE A 44 -0.07 -1.30 -5.12
C ILE A 44 -0.16 0.21 -5.35
N PHE A 45 0.97 0.84 -5.66
CA PHE A 45 1.06 2.25 -6.00
C PHE A 45 2.37 2.55 -6.73
N THR A 46 2.43 3.67 -7.45
CA THR A 46 3.65 4.09 -8.17
C THR A 46 4.28 5.29 -7.48
N PRO A 47 5.39 5.12 -6.72
CA PRO A 47 6.00 6.22 -5.99
C PRO A 47 6.82 7.16 -6.87
N ILE A 48 6.89 8.43 -6.48
CA ILE A 48 7.88 9.39 -6.98
C ILE A 48 9.22 9.08 -6.32
N ARG A 49 10.22 8.65 -7.12
CA ARG A 49 11.53 8.18 -6.63
C ARG A 49 12.26 9.17 -5.73
N SER A 50 12.12 10.47 -5.96
CA SER A 50 12.77 11.52 -5.15
C SER A 50 12.17 11.69 -3.75
N ARG A 51 11.02 11.08 -3.44
CA ARG A 51 10.31 11.20 -2.16
C ARG A 51 10.46 9.96 -1.27
N PHE A 52 11.63 9.32 -1.28
CA PHE A 52 11.87 8.06 -0.57
C PHE A 52 11.67 8.16 0.96
N GLY A 53 11.98 9.30 1.60
CA GLY A 53 11.71 9.48 3.03
C GLY A 53 10.22 9.36 3.40
N ARG A 54 9.33 9.80 2.51
CA ARG A 54 7.88 9.69 2.72
C ARG A 54 7.35 8.26 2.53
N LEU A 55 8.04 7.41 1.75
CA LEU A 55 7.73 5.97 1.71
C LEU A 55 7.91 5.32 3.08
N ARG A 56 8.92 5.71 3.85
CA ARG A 56 9.10 5.21 5.23
C ARG A 56 7.93 5.60 6.12
N GLN A 57 7.47 6.85 6.04
CA GLN A 57 6.31 7.35 6.78
C GLN A 57 5.00 6.64 6.36
N LEU A 58 4.86 6.29 5.08
CA LEU A 58 3.73 5.49 4.59
C LEU A 58 3.70 4.13 5.29
N ILE A 59 4.85 3.45 5.37
CA ILE A 59 4.98 2.17 6.07
C ILE A 59 4.61 2.31 7.56
N ASP A 60 5.07 3.37 8.23
CA ASP A 60 4.70 3.61 9.65
C ASP A 60 3.20 3.87 9.82
N ALA A 61 2.58 4.62 8.90
CA ALA A 61 1.16 4.86 8.90
C ALA A 61 0.34 3.58 8.67
N ILE A 62 0.81 2.69 7.78
CA ILE A 62 0.20 1.37 7.57
C ILE A 62 0.28 0.53 8.84
N ASN A 63 1.47 0.42 9.44
CA ASN A 63 1.69 -0.39 10.65
C ASN A 63 0.93 0.14 11.86
N SER A 64 0.68 1.45 11.91
CA SER A 64 -0.08 2.11 12.98
C SER A 64 -1.59 2.17 12.70
N SER A 65 -2.01 1.85 11.47
CA SER A 65 -3.42 1.85 11.10
C SER A 65 -4.13 0.70 11.81
N ARG A 66 -5.35 0.94 12.30
CA ARG A 66 -6.14 -0.11 12.94
C ARG A 66 -6.48 -1.17 11.90
N THR A 67 -5.89 -2.35 12.04
CA THR A 67 -6.34 -3.56 11.38
C THR A 67 -7.66 -3.97 12.01
N ALA A 68 -8.76 -3.51 11.41
CA ALA A 68 -10.04 -4.23 11.50
C ALA A 68 -9.87 -5.63 10.91
#